data_AF-A0A7V8F7F4-F1
#
_entry.id   AF-A0A7V8F7F4-F1
#
_cell.length_a   1.000
_cell.length_b   1.000
_cell.length_c   1.000
_cell.angle_alpha   90.00
_cell.angle_beta   90.00
_cell.angle_gamma   90.00
#
_symmetry.space_group_name_H-M   'P 1'
#
loop_
_entity.id
_entity.type
_entity.pdbx_description
1 polymer ?
#
loop_
_entity_poly.entity_id
_entity_poly.type
_entity_poly.pdbx_seq_one_letter_code
_entity_poly.pdbx_strand_id
1 'polypeptide(L)'
;MSSSLKTAARCVALVALAALLVVDVGSAIDVIWHRQQARTLSIQLYKLAAERDALQSEYGRLLLEQATYADPQVVEERATRDLGMVPQPVLRLIRGQRTTPNWPLMIERTRQVPTPTLTEDSPGHASSVYAP
;
A
#
# COMPACT_ATOMS: atom_id res chain seq x y z
N MET A 1 -30.70 -13.79 -61.08
CA MET A 1 -30.77 -12.84 -59.94
C MET A 1 -29.97 -13.26 -58.69
N SER A 2 -29.50 -14.51 -58.52
CA SER A 2 -28.81 -14.93 -57.28
C SER A 2 -27.29 -14.66 -57.23
N SER A 3 -26.67 -14.31 -58.36
CA SER A 3 -25.23 -14.03 -58.45
C SER A 3 -24.86 -12.67 -57.82
N SER A 4 -25.64 -11.62 -58.09
CA SER A 4 -25.42 -10.27 -57.54
C SER A 4 -25.49 -10.25 -56.00
N LEU A 5 -26.45 -10.99 -55.42
CA LEU A 5 -26.63 -11.09 -53.98
C LEU A 5 -25.40 -11.73 -53.28
N LYS A 6 -24.80 -12.75 -53.89
CA LYS A 6 -23.58 -13.39 -53.37
C LYS A 6 -22.35 -12.49 -53.49
N THR A 7 -22.26 -11.70 -54.56
CA THR A 7 -21.16 -10.74 -54.75
C THR A 7 -21.24 -9.61 -53.71
N ALA A 8 -22.43 -9.07 -53.46
CA ALA A 8 -22.64 -8.06 -52.43
C ALA A 8 -22.27 -8.59 -51.03
N ALA A 9 -22.70 -9.81 -50.68
CA ALA A 9 -22.35 -10.43 -49.41
C ALA A 9 -20.83 -10.64 -49.24
N ARG A 10 -20.12 -11.02 -50.31
CA ARG A 10 -18.66 -11.13 -50.32
C ARG A 10 -17.97 -9.78 -50.10
N CYS A 11 -18.44 -8.72 -50.77
CA CYS A 11 -17.91 -7.37 -50.58
C CYS A 11 -18.10 -6.89 -49.13
N VAL A 12 -19.29 -7.10 -48.56
CA VAL A 12 -19.57 -6.72 -47.17
C VAL A 12 -18.67 -7.48 -46.20
N ALA A 13 -18.50 -8.80 -46.40
CA ALA A 13 -17.62 -9.61 -45.56
C ALA A 13 -16.16 -9.15 -45.63
N LEU A 14 -15.67 -8.82 -46.82
CA LEU A 14 -14.29 -8.31 -47.00
C LEU A 14 -14.10 -6.95 -46.33
N VAL A 15 -15.07 -6.03 -46.46
CA VAL A 15 -15.01 -4.72 -45.80
C VAL A 15 -15.04 -4.88 -44.29
N ALA A 16 -15.91 -5.75 -43.76
CA ALA A 16 -15.98 -6.01 -42.33
C ALA A 16 -14.66 -6.61 -41.78
N LEU A 17 -14.08 -7.57 -42.50
CA LEU A 17 -12.79 -8.17 -42.14
C LEU A 17 -11.66 -7.11 -42.14
N ALA A 18 -11.59 -6.29 -43.18
CA ALA A 18 -10.60 -5.23 -43.27
C ALA A 18 -10.75 -4.21 -42.14
N ALA A 19 -11.98 -3.81 -41.82
CA ALA A 19 -12.25 -2.90 -40.71
C ALA A 19 -11.83 -3.51 -39.36
N LEU A 20 -12.14 -4.79 -39.12
CA LEU A 20 -11.73 -5.50 -37.91
C LEU A 20 -10.20 -5.50 -37.74
N LEU A 21 -9.46 -5.81 -38.82
CA LEU A 21 -7.99 -5.80 -38.79
C LEU A 21 -7.42 -4.41 -38.50
N VAL A 22 -8.01 -3.36 -39.08
CA VAL A 22 -7.58 -1.98 -38.83
C VAL A 22 -7.82 -1.59 -37.37
N VAL A 23 -8.98 -1.96 -36.81
CA VAL A 23 -9.30 -1.70 -35.40
C VAL A 23 -8.38 -2.48 -34.46
N ASP A 24 -8.07 -3.75 -34.77
CA ASP A 24 -7.17 -4.58 -33.97
C ASP A 24 -5.74 -4.02 -33.93
N VAL A 25 -5.20 -3.64 -35.10
CA VAL A 25 -3.87 -3.00 -35.19
C VAL A 25 -3.87 -1.65 -34.47
N GLY A 26 -4.93 -0.85 -34.64
CA GLY A 26 -5.10 0.41 -33.93
C GLY A 26 -5.07 0.23 -32.41
N SER A 27 -5.83 -0.75 -31.90
CA SER A 27 -5.89 -1.11 -30.49
C SER A 27 -4.52 -1.55 -29.95
N ALA A 28 -3.80 -2.38 -30.71
CA ALA A 28 -2.46 -2.83 -30.33
C ALA A 28 -1.47 -1.67 -30.19
N ILE A 29 -1.48 -0.71 -31.14
CA ILE A 29 -0.62 0.48 -31.10
C ILE A 29 -0.98 1.37 -29.91
N ASP A 30 -2.28 1.59 -29.67
CA ASP A 30 -2.78 2.45 -28.60
C ASP A 30 -2.39 1.91 -27.21
N VAL A 31 -2.52 0.60 -27.00
CA VAL A 31 -2.06 -0.08 -25.78
C VAL A 31 -0.55 0.08 -25.57
N ILE A 32 0.26 -0.03 -26.63
CA ILE A 32 1.72 0.17 -26.55
C ILE A 32 2.04 1.63 -26.19
N TRP A 33 1.32 2.58 -26.78
CA TRP A 33 1.49 4.00 -26.51
C TRP A 33 1.18 4.34 -25.05
N HIS A 34 0.03 3.86 -24.54
CA HIS A 34 -0.34 3.96 -23.14
C HIS A 34 0.72 3.34 -22.21
N ARG A 35 1.28 2.18 -22.59
CA ARG A 35 2.35 1.52 -21.83
C ARG A 35 3.65 2.34 -21.83
N GLN A 36 3.96 3.04 -22.92
CA GLN A 36 5.15 3.87 -23.01
C GLN A 36 5.02 5.15 -22.17
N GLN A 37 3.83 5.75 -22.10
CA GLN A 37 3.57 6.89 -21.19
C GLN A 37 3.82 6.53 -19.72
N ALA A 38 3.44 5.32 -19.31
CA ALA A 38 3.66 4.85 -17.95
C ALA A 38 5.16 4.81 -17.58
N ARG A 39 6.03 4.43 -18.52
CA ARG A 39 7.49 4.40 -18.26
C ARG A 39 8.07 5.81 -18.10
N THR A 40 7.63 6.77 -18.90
CA THR A 40 8.18 8.13 -18.89
C THR A 40 7.72 8.93 -17.67
N LEU A 41 6.47 8.78 -17.25
CA LEU A 41 5.94 9.49 -16.08
C LEU A 41 6.54 8.96 -14.77
N SER A 42 6.80 7.65 -14.71
CA SER A 42 7.48 7.04 -13.57
C SER A 42 8.92 7.51 -13.43
N ILE A 43 9.69 7.70 -14.51
CA ILE A 43 11.10 8.11 -14.42
C ILE A 43 11.24 9.51 -13.79
N GLN A 44 10.33 10.44 -14.08
CA GLN A 44 10.38 11.78 -13.47
C GLN A 44 10.01 11.73 -11.99
N LEU A 45 9.02 10.92 -11.61
CA LEU A 45 8.69 10.67 -10.19
C LEU A 45 9.84 9.99 -9.44
N TYR A 46 10.51 9.01 -10.07
CA TYR A 46 11.66 8.32 -9.48
C TYR A 46 12.86 9.25 -9.26
N LYS A 47 13.08 10.25 -10.13
CA LYS A 47 14.18 11.22 -9.96
C LYS A 47 13.98 12.10 -8.73
N LEU A 48 12.82 12.71 -8.55
CA LEU A 48 12.54 13.54 -7.37
C LEU A 48 12.48 12.71 -6.09
N ALA A 49 11.97 11.47 -6.16
CA ALA A 49 11.97 10.55 -5.03
C ALA A 49 13.39 10.17 -4.61
N ALA A 50 14.29 9.91 -5.56
CA ALA A 50 15.69 9.58 -5.28
C ALA A 50 16.45 10.73 -4.61
N GLU A 51 16.19 11.97 -5.03
CA GLU A 51 16.78 13.15 -4.41
C GLU A 51 16.30 13.33 -2.95
N ARG A 52 14.99 13.16 -2.72
CA ARG A 52 14.42 13.12 -1.36
C ARG A 52 15.06 12.03 -0.49
N ASP A 53 15.23 10.83 -1.03
CA ASP A 53 15.78 9.70 -0.29
C ASP A 53 17.24 9.89 0.11
N ALA A 54 18.04 10.51 -0.78
CA ALA A 54 19.41 10.89 -0.49
C ALA A 54 19.47 11.89 0.69
N LEU A 55 18.67 12.95 0.63
CA LEU A 55 18.56 13.93 1.71
C LEU A 55 18.12 13.28 3.03
N GLN A 56 17.12 12.40 2.99
CA GLN A 56 16.59 11.75 4.20
C GLN A 56 17.61 10.81 4.86
N SER A 57 18.45 10.14 4.06
CA SER A 57 19.57 9.35 4.57
C SER A 57 20.62 10.22 5.26
N GLU A 58 20.97 11.38 4.68
CA GLU A 58 21.92 12.32 5.29
C GLU A 58 21.38 12.93 6.58
N TYR A 59 20.11 13.32 6.60
CA TYR A 59 19.44 13.78 7.83
C TYR A 59 19.43 12.70 8.91
N GLY A 60 19.15 11.43 8.55
CA GLY A 60 19.22 10.31 9.48
C GLY A 60 20.63 10.13 10.07
N ARG A 61 21.67 10.27 9.23
CA ARG A 61 23.06 10.21 9.68
C ARG A 61 23.40 11.35 10.63
N LEU A 62 23.02 12.59 10.29
CA LEU A 62 23.23 13.78 11.12
C LEU A 62 22.48 13.69 12.46
N LEU A 63 21.28 13.13 12.47
CA LEU A 63 20.51 12.90 13.70
C LEU A 63 21.17 11.87 14.60
N LEU A 64 21.75 10.80 14.05
CA LEU A 64 22.53 9.83 14.82
C LEU A 64 23.83 10.45 15.35
N GLU A 65 24.48 11.29 14.55
CA GLU A 65 25.64 12.07 15.00
C GLU A 65 25.25 13.00 16.17
N GLN A 66 24.14 13.74 16.07
CA GLN A 66 23.64 14.62 17.14
C GLN A 66 23.13 13.87 18.37
N ALA A 67 22.44 12.75 18.20
CA ALA A 67 21.97 11.92 19.31
C ALA A 67 23.13 11.34 20.12
N THR A 68 24.30 11.17 19.48
CA THR A 68 25.54 10.77 20.17
C THR A 68 26.15 11.93 20.97
N TYR A 69 26.02 13.18 20.50
CA TYR A 69 26.48 14.37 21.23
C TYR A 69 25.49 14.89 22.27
N ALA A 70 24.21 14.51 22.18
CA ALA A 70 23.18 14.80 23.16
C ALA A 70 23.17 13.77 24.31
N ASP A 71 24.35 13.28 24.71
CA ASP A 71 24.49 12.44 25.90
C ASP A 71 23.94 13.23 27.11
N PRO A 72 22.82 12.79 27.72
CA PRO A 72 22.19 13.50 28.84
C PRO A 72 23.15 13.74 30.00
N GLN A 73 24.17 12.88 30.15
CA GLN A 73 25.15 12.98 31.22
C GLN A 73 25.99 14.26 31.15
N VAL A 74 26.34 14.74 29.94
CA VAL A 74 27.16 15.95 29.78
C VAL A 74 26.36 17.21 30.11
N VAL A 75 25.08 17.24 29.78
CA VAL A 75 24.18 18.36 30.11
C VAL A 75 23.90 18.40 31.61
N GLU A 76 23.71 17.23 32.22
CA GLU A 76 23.47 17.08 33.65
C GLU A 76 24.71 17.50 34.47
N GLU A 77 25.90 17.06 34.08
CA GLU A 77 27.16 17.49 34.71
C GLU A 77 27.38 19.01 34.62
N ARG A 78 27.04 19.63 33.48
CA ARG A 78 27.21 21.08 33.28
C ARG A 78 26.16 21.89 34.04
N ALA A 79 24.91 21.43 34.09
CA ALA A 79 23.86 22.06 34.88
C ALA A 79 24.12 21.96 36.39
N THR A 80 24.65 20.83 36.86
CA THR A 80 25.03 20.67 38.28
C THR A 80 26.26 21.49 38.63
N ARG A 81 27.28 21.53 37.77
CA ARG A 81 28.53 22.24 38.05
C ARG A 81 28.40 23.77 37.89
N ASP A 82 27.74 24.23 36.84
CA ASP A 82 27.72 25.66 36.48
C ASP A 82 26.49 26.39 37.05
N LEU A 83 25.35 25.70 37.24
CA LEU A 83 24.13 26.27 37.82
C LEU A 83 23.79 25.73 39.23
N GLY A 84 24.58 24.79 39.78
CA GLY A 84 24.31 24.21 41.10
C GLY A 84 23.05 23.36 41.18
N MET A 85 22.49 22.94 40.04
CA MET A 85 21.26 22.14 40.00
C MET A 85 21.52 20.71 40.47
N VAL A 86 20.79 20.27 41.50
CA VAL A 86 20.79 18.86 41.94
C VAL A 86 19.89 18.05 41.01
N PRO A 87 20.40 17.00 40.34
CA PRO A 87 19.60 16.20 39.44
C PRO A 87 18.50 15.48 40.23
N GLN A 88 17.24 15.68 39.82
CA GLN A 88 16.10 14.99 40.42
C GLN A 88 16.01 13.60 39.81
N PRO A 89 15.84 12.52 40.60
CA PRO A 89 15.79 11.17 40.06
C PRO A 89 14.54 11.02 39.18
N VAL A 90 14.70 11.14 37.86
CA VAL A 90 13.65 10.77 36.91
C VAL A 90 13.36 9.29 37.12
N LEU A 91 12.11 9.05 37.48
CA LEU A 91 11.54 7.75 37.84
C LEU A 91 12.03 6.63 36.92
N ARG A 92 12.83 5.74 37.50
CA ARG A 92 13.16 4.40 36.99
C ARG A 92 11.90 3.52 37.01
N LEU A 93 10.93 3.80 36.14
CA LEU A 93 9.64 3.11 36.09
C LEU A 93 9.52 2.05 35.00
N ILE A 94 10.62 1.54 34.42
CA ILE A 94 10.55 0.37 33.54
C ILE A 94 11.71 -0.58 33.78
N ARG A 95 11.73 -1.18 34.97
CA ARG A 95 12.31 -2.52 35.16
C ARG A 95 11.43 -3.28 36.14
N GLY A 96 10.26 -3.75 35.69
CA GLY A 96 9.38 -4.55 36.56
C GLY A 96 7.93 -4.83 36.13
N GLN A 97 7.37 -4.20 35.09
CA GLN A 97 6.00 -4.52 34.65
C GLN A 97 6.01 -5.55 33.53
N ARG A 98 6.07 -6.83 33.91
CA ARG A 98 5.63 -7.96 33.05
C ARG A 98 4.12 -8.13 33.19
N THR A 99 3.34 -7.10 32.84
CA THR A 99 1.91 -7.29 32.61
C THR A 99 1.77 -7.85 31.21
N THR A 100 1.71 -9.18 31.10
CA THR A 100 1.17 -9.83 29.90
C THR A 100 -0.18 -9.18 29.65
N PRO A 101 -0.40 -8.46 28.53
CA PRO A 101 -1.69 -7.86 28.32
C PRO A 101 -2.70 -9.03 28.22
N ASN A 102 -3.87 -8.88 28.82
CA ASN A 102 -4.92 -9.92 28.92
C ASN A 102 -5.57 -10.29 27.56
N TRP A 103 -4.96 -9.86 26.46
CA TRP A 103 -5.39 -10.13 25.10
C TRP A 103 -5.55 -11.63 24.75
N PRO A 104 -4.94 -12.64 25.42
CA PRO A 104 -5.29 -14.03 25.19
C PRO A 104 -6.74 -14.36 25.57
N LEU A 105 -7.26 -13.75 26.65
CA LEU A 105 -8.64 -14.00 27.13
C LEU A 105 -9.68 -13.30 26.26
N MET A 106 -9.30 -12.23 25.56
CA MET A 106 -10.21 -11.50 24.66
C MET A 106 -10.43 -12.22 23.33
N ILE A 107 -9.45 -12.99 22.84
CA ILE A 107 -9.55 -13.71 21.57
C ILE A 107 -10.41 -14.98 21.70
N GLU A 108 -10.53 -15.57 22.89
CA GLU A 108 -11.38 -16.75 23.09
C GLU A 108 -12.88 -16.41 23.04
N ARG A 109 -13.28 -15.20 23.48
CA ARG A 109 -14.68 -14.76 23.46
C ARG A 109 -15.21 -14.58 22.02
N THR A 110 -14.36 -14.24 21.07
CA THR A 110 -14.75 -14.06 19.66
C THR A 110 -14.73 -15.36 18.86
N ARG A 111 -14.15 -16.45 19.40
CA ARG A 111 -14.18 -17.78 18.77
C ARG A 111 -15.46 -18.57 19.03
N GLN A 112 -16.28 -18.16 20.00
CA GLN A 112 -17.62 -18.71 20.20
C GLN A 112 -18.59 -18.13 19.17
N VAL A 113 -18.42 -18.50 17.91
CA VAL A 113 -19.49 -18.43 16.92
C VAL A 113 -20.49 -19.51 17.33
N PRO A 114 -21.76 -19.19 17.62
CA PRO A 114 -22.75 -20.24 17.83
C PRO A 114 -22.80 -21.07 16.55
N THR A 115 -22.46 -22.36 16.65
CA THR A 115 -22.71 -23.33 15.59
C THR A 115 -24.15 -23.13 15.14
N PRO A 116 -24.44 -22.75 13.88
CA PRO A 116 -25.80 -22.74 13.41
C PRO A 116 -26.28 -24.18 13.50
N THR A 117 -27.15 -24.46 14.47
CA THR A 117 -28.01 -25.63 14.39
C THR A 117 -28.72 -25.50 13.06
N LEU A 118 -28.36 -26.37 12.11
CA LEU A 118 -29.12 -26.59 10.89
C LEU A 118 -30.49 -27.13 11.30
N THR A 119 -31.36 -26.24 11.74
CA THR A 119 -32.79 -26.42 11.64
C THR A 119 -33.16 -25.68 10.38
N GLU A 120 -33.37 -26.47 9.33
CA GLU A 120 -34.13 -26.10 8.15
C GLU A 120 -35.29 -25.18 8.52
N ASP A 121 -35.41 -24.06 7.81
CA ASP A 121 -36.65 -23.64 7.11
C ASP A 121 -36.70 -22.12 6.97
N SER A 122 -36.05 -21.58 5.94
CA SER A 122 -36.53 -20.35 5.29
C SER A 122 -35.77 -20.10 3.98
N PRO A 123 -36.44 -20.09 2.81
CA PRO A 123 -35.79 -19.82 1.54
C PRO A 123 -35.79 -18.33 1.22
N GLY A 124 -34.62 -17.81 0.87
CA GLY A 124 -34.48 -16.60 0.07
C GLY A 124 -33.80 -15.44 0.80
N HIS A 125 -32.81 -14.86 0.11
CA HIS A 125 -32.07 -13.64 0.43
C HIS A 125 -30.77 -13.81 1.23
N ALA A 126 -29.84 -14.61 0.70
CA ALA A 126 -28.42 -14.39 0.99
C ALA A 126 -27.56 -14.76 -0.23
N SER A 127 -27.22 -13.77 -1.05
CA SER A 127 -26.03 -13.79 -1.90
C SER A 127 -25.78 -12.38 -2.44
N SER A 128 -24.88 -11.66 -1.78
CA SER A 128 -23.96 -10.67 -2.38
C SER A 128 -23.61 -9.58 -1.39
N VAL A 129 -22.91 -9.91 -0.32
CA VAL A 129 -22.01 -8.96 0.32
C VAL A 129 -20.79 -9.73 0.83
N TYR A 130 -19.61 -9.34 0.35
CA TYR A 130 -18.26 -9.76 0.77
C TYR A 130 -17.69 -11.08 0.22
N ALA A 131 -17.02 -10.98 -0.94
CA ALA A 131 -15.72 -11.60 -1.17
C ALA A 131 -14.87 -10.65 -2.04
N PRO A 132 -13.56 -10.45 -1.73
CA PRO A 132 -12.63 -9.67 -2.56
C PRO A 132 -12.24 -10.39 -3.87
#